data_AF-A0A484ZTN4-F1
#
_entry.id   AF-A0A484ZTN4-F1
#
_cell.length_a   1.000
_cell.length_b   1.000
_cell.length_c   1.000
_cell.angle_alpha   90.00
_cell.angle_beta   90.00
_cell.angle_gamma   90.00
#
_symmetry.space_group_name_H-M   'P 1'
#
loop_
_entity.id
_entity.type
_entity.pdbx_description
1 polymer ?
#
loop_
_entity_poly.entity_id
_entity_poly.type
_entity_poly.pdbx_seq_one_letter_code
_entity_poly.pdbx_strand_id
1 'polypeptide(L)' 'MLPLYPDLPAQIYDGYQSIWPLPLGFIERQPLYQLYYLLNRANLFGGDHIGIAQEAVERLFGSDLV' A
#
# COMPACT_ATOMS: atom_id res chain seq x y z
N MET A 1 -1.81 -3.23 -2.96
CA MET A 1 -1.98 -4.63 -3.41
C MET A 1 -0.94 -5.01 -4.45
N LEU A 2 -1.06 -4.62 -5.73
CA LEU A 2 -0.07 -4.97 -6.76
C LEU A 2 1.39 -4.60 -6.42
N PRO A 3 1.70 -3.43 -5.82
CA PRO A 3 3.09 -3.08 -5.50
C PRO A 3 3.73 -3.92 -4.40
N LEU A 4 2.94 -4.69 -3.63
CA LEU A 4 3.43 -5.60 -2.60
C LEU A 4 3.87 -6.96 -3.17
N TYR A 5 3.69 -7.17 -4.48
CA TYR A 5 4.05 -8.39 -5.19
C TYR A 5 5.01 -8.03 -6.33
N PRO A 6 6.31 -7.84 -6.02
CA PRO A 6 7.30 -7.37 -6.99
C PRO A 6 7.53 -8.35 -8.15
N ASP A 7 7.18 -9.63 -7.97
CA ASP A 7 7.32 -10.66 -8.99
C ASP A 7 6.21 -10.63 -10.06
N LEU A 8 5.25 -9.72 -9.93
CA LEU A 8 4.19 -9.59 -10.94
C LEU A 8 4.76 -9.06 -12.27
N PRO A 9 4.32 -9.60 -13.42
CA PRO A 9 4.74 -9.11 -14.73
C PRO A 9 4.43 -7.61 -14.90
N ALA A 10 5.43 -6.84 -15.34
CA ALA A 10 5.30 -5.40 -15.58
C ALA A 10 4.17 -5.06 -16.57
N GLN A 11 3.89 -5.97 -17.51
CA GLN A 11 2.83 -5.84 -18.51
C GLN A 11 1.44 -5.64 -17.91
N ILE A 12 1.21 -6.06 -16.65
CA ILE A 12 -0.05 -5.81 -15.95
C ILE A 12 -0.25 -4.30 -15.72
N TYR A 13 0.80 -3.61 -15.28
CA TYR A 13 0.76 -2.17 -15.06
C TYR A 13 0.66 -1.41 -16.38
N ASP A 14 1.45 -1.82 -17.38
CA ASP A 14 1.45 -1.17 -18.70
C ASP A 14 0.10 -1.32 -19.39
N GLY A 15 -0.47 -2.53 -19.37
CA GLY A 15 -1.80 -2.81 -19.90
C GLY A 15 -2.88 -1.96 -19.24
N TYR A 16 -2.89 -1.88 -17.91
CA TYR A 16 -3.84 -1.03 -17.19
C TYR A 16 -3.69 0.45 -17.57
N GLN A 17 -2.46 0.99 -17.54
CA GLN A 17 -2.22 2.41 -17.85
C GLN A 17 -2.55 2.78 -19.30
N SER A 18 -2.44 1.85 -20.25
CA SER A 18 -2.77 2.08 -21.66
C SER A 18 -4.26 2.37 -21.90
N ILE A 19 -5.14 1.85 -21.05
CA ILE A 19 -6.60 2.01 -21.15
C ILE A 19 -7.12 3.02 -20.12
N TRP A 20 -6.58 2.95 -18.91
CA TRP A 20 -6.97 3.80 -17.79
C TRP A 20 -5.70 4.35 -17.09
N PRO A 21 -5.16 5.47 -17.57
CA PRO A 21 -3.94 6.03 -17.00
C PRO A 21 -4.16 6.41 -15.53
N LEU A 22 -3.15 6.12 -14.71
CA LEU A 22 -3.20 6.46 -13.30
C LEU A 22 -3.11 7.98 -13.14
N PRO A 23 -3.93 8.58 -12.25
CA PRO A 23 -3.85 10.01 -12.00
C PRO A 23 -2.51 10.37 -11.36
N LEU A 24 -2.02 11.59 -11.60
CA LEU A 24 -0.75 12.11 -11.06
C LEU A 24 -0.58 11.83 -9.56
N GLY A 25 -1.63 12.06 -8.76
CA GLY A 25 -1.62 11.84 -7.31
C GLY A 25 -1.68 10.37 -6.85
N PHE A 26 -1.46 9.40 -7.73
CA PHE A 26 -1.57 7.97 -7.39
C PHE A 26 -0.43 7.51 -6.48
N ILE A 27 0.79 7.97 -6.73
CA ILE A 27 1.98 7.52 -6.00
C ILE A 27 1.88 7.94 -4.53
N GLU A 28 1.38 9.15 -4.27
CA GLU A 28 1.16 9.70 -2.94
C GLU A 28 0.05 8.97 -2.18
N ARG A 29 -1.00 8.54 -2.90
CA ARG A 29 -2.12 7.78 -2.30
C ARG A 29 -1.82 6.29 -2.16
N GLN A 30 -0.79 5.78 -2.82
CA GLN A 30 -0.46 4.37 -2.84
C GLN A 30 -0.20 3.79 -1.42
N PRO A 31 0.58 4.45 -0.53
CA PRO A 31 0.75 3.97 0.84
C PRO A 31 -0.57 3.94 1.63
N LEU A 32 -1.45 4.93 1.44
CA LEU A 32 -2.77 4.96 2.09
C LEU A 32 -3.64 3.76 1.67
N TYR A 33 -3.66 3.41 0.37
CA TYR A 33 -4.39 2.23 -0.09
C TYR A 33 -3.81 0.91 0.44
N GLN A 34 -2.50 0.84 0.66
CA GLN A 34 -1.85 -0.33 1.23
C GLN A 34 -2.15 -0.50 2.72
N LEU A 35 -2.39 0.60 3.44
CA LEU A 35 -2.63 0.57 4.88
C LEU A 35 -3.78 -0.35 5.27
N TYR A 36 -4.91 -0.32 4.55
CA TYR A 36 -6.03 -1.23 4.80
C TYR A 36 -5.60 -2.71 4.78
N TYR A 37 -4.79 -3.10 3.79
CA TYR A 37 -4.32 -4.47 3.66
C TYR A 37 -3.41 -4.88 4.82
N LEU A 38 -2.50 -3.98 5.23
CA LEU A 38 -1.58 -4.23 6.33
C LEU A 38 -2.33 -4.38 7.65
N LEU A 39 -3.30 -3.49 7.92
CA LEU A 39 -4.18 -3.58 9.08
C LEU A 39 -5.01 -4.86 9.09
N ASN A 40 -5.56 -5.26 7.94
CA ASN A 40 -6.30 -6.50 7.82
C ASN A 40 -5.41 -7.72 8.11
N ARG A 41 -4.16 -7.74 7.62
CA ARG A 41 -3.21 -8.80 7.98
C ARG A 41 -2.84 -8.80 9.44
N ALA A 42 -2.64 -7.64 10.05
CA ALA A 42 -2.40 -7.51 11.49
C ALA A 42 -3.55 -8.11 12.29
N ASN A 43 -4.79 -7.82 11.91
CA ASN A 43 -5.99 -8.35 12.58
C ASN A 43 -6.13 -9.87 12.41
N LEU A 44 -5.92 -10.40 11.20
CA LEU A 44 -6.12 -11.82 10.91
C LEU A 44 -5.00 -12.73 11.44
N PHE A 45 -3.75 -12.25 11.41
CA PHE A 45 -2.58 -13.10 11.62
C PHE A 45 -1.72 -12.71 12.83
N GLY A 46 -1.91 -11.50 13.38
CA GLY A 46 -1.13 -11.02 14.52
C GLY A 46 0.39 -11.04 14.29
N GLY A 47 1.15 -11.13 15.38
CA GLY A 47 2.62 -11.23 15.34
C GLY A 47 3.29 -10.06 14.62
N ASP A 48 4.25 -10.37 13.75
CA ASP A 48 5.04 -9.39 13.00
C ASP A 48 4.17 -8.45 12.14
N HIS A 49 2.95 -8.88 11.77
CA HIS A 49 2.02 -8.05 11.00
C HIS A 49 1.55 -6.82 11.77
N ILE A 50 1.52 -6.87 13.10
CA ILE A 50 1.16 -5.72 13.94
C ILE A 50 2.24 -4.64 13.83
N GLY A 51 3.52 -5.02 13.94
CA GLY A 51 4.64 -4.09 13.80
C GLY A 51 4.69 -3.43 12.42
N ILE A 52 4.52 -4.24 11.36
CA ILE A 52 4.48 -3.74 9.97
C ILE A 52 3.32 -2.74 9.77
N ALA A 53 2.14 -3.04 10.32
CA ALA A 53 1.00 -2.14 10.21
C ALA A 53 1.21 -0.85 11.02
N GLN A 54 1.81 -0.93 12.20
CA GLN A 54 2.12 0.23 13.04
C GLN A 54 3.13 1.17 12.36
N GLU A 55 4.23 0.65 11.82
CA GLU A 55 5.20 1.44 11.05
C GLU A 55 4.55 2.14 9.85
N ALA A 56 3.62 1.46 9.17
CA ALA A 56 2.88 2.05 8.04
C ALA A 56 1.97 3.20 8.48
N VAL A 57 1.32 3.09 9.65
CA VAL A 57 0.53 4.19 10.25
C VAL A 57 1.44 5.37 10.61
N GLU A 58 2.54 5.11 11.30
CA GLU A 58 3.50 6.15 11.71
C GLU A 58 4.09 6.89 10.49
N ARG A 59 4.41 6.17 9.41
CA ARG A 59 4.89 6.80 8.17
C ARG A 59 3.84 7.68 7.49
N LEU A 60 2.56 7.35 7.61
CA LEU A 60 1.46 8.10 7.00
C LEU A 60 0.99 9.29 7.83
N PHE A 61 1.04 9.19 9.16
CA PHE A 61 0.39 10.14 10.07
C PHE A 61 1.32 10.69 11.18
N GLY A 62 2.59 10.28 11.23
CA GLY A 62 3.49 10.59 12.33
C GLY A 62 3.81 12.07 12.55
N SER A 63 3.55 12.95 11.56
CA SER A 63 3.63 14.40 11.71
C SER A 63 2.36 15.05 12.24
N ASP A 64 1.21 14.36 12.15
CA ASP A 64 -0.12 14.87 12.53
C ASP A 64 -0.61 14.32 13.88
N LEU A 65 0.20 13.48 14.52
CA LEU A 65 -0.09 12.81 15.81
C LEU A 65 0.71 13.40 16.99
N VAL A 66 1.36 14.56 16.82
CA VAL A 66 2.06 15.33 17.87
C VAL A 66 1.39 16.68 18.11
#